data_AF-A0A6M8STT6-F1
#
_entry.id   AF-A0A6M8STT6-F1
#
_cell.length_a   1.000
_cell.length_b   1.000
_cell.length_c   1.000
_cell.angle_alpha   90.00
_cell.angle_beta   90.00
_cell.angle_gamma   90.00
#
_symmetry.space_group_name_H-M   'P 1'
#
loop_
_entity.id
_entity.type
_entity.pdbx_description
1 polymer ?
#
loop_
_entity_poly.entity_id
_entity_poly.type
_entity_poly.pdbx_seq_one_letter_code
_entity_poly.pdbx_strand_id
1 'polypeptide(L)'
;MPVPVIPALPPAPSRADSGSVFAEKADAHVAALAGWTAKANDLGAYINAAGEQVATDAAAVAAQTDAVQSAAAQASAAAAAAQAAAGLPPTAQFGQVIHTEGQTNIINASVQLQTGRAYECDTSAAAFSVPLPLNPNVGDFVWLNDHLGTFAKNNLTVLRNGKKIQGKSEDYIMDLNYLNNQLTYISASHGWAIK
;
A
#
# COMPACT_ATOMS: atom_id res chain seq x y z
N MET A 1 -6.06 36.84 9.24
CA MET A 1 -6.88 38.02 9.62
C MET A 1 -7.42 37.81 11.02
N PRO A 2 -7.42 38.81 11.91
CA PRO A 2 -8.06 38.67 13.22
C PRO A 2 -9.58 38.47 13.06
N VAL A 3 -10.16 37.58 13.88
CA VAL A 3 -11.60 37.30 13.87
C VAL A 3 -12.37 38.55 14.31
N PRO A 4 -13.32 39.05 13.51
CA PRO A 4 -14.18 40.16 13.91
C PRO A 4 -15.06 39.76 15.10
N VAL A 5 -15.12 40.61 16.13
CA VAL A 5 -16.02 40.41 17.28
C VAL A 5 -17.23 41.32 17.12
N ILE A 6 -18.42 40.74 17.24
CA ILE A 6 -19.67 41.49 17.25
C ILE A 6 -19.87 42.09 18.65
N PRO A 7 -19.99 43.42 18.79
CA PRO A 7 -20.23 44.04 20.09
C PRO A 7 -21.63 43.68 20.61
N ALA A 8 -21.79 43.54 21.93
CA ALA A 8 -23.10 43.34 22.52
C ALA A 8 -23.94 44.62 22.36
N LEU A 9 -25.20 44.47 21.97
CA LEU A 9 -26.14 45.60 21.93
C LEU A 9 -26.53 46.00 23.37
N PRO A 10 -26.73 47.31 23.64
CA PRO A 10 -27.23 47.76 24.92
C PRO A 10 -28.68 47.28 25.13
N PRO A 11 -29.16 47.24 26.40
CA PRO A 11 -30.46 46.69 26.74
C PRO A 11 -31.60 47.27 25.90
N ALA A 12 -32.43 46.40 25.33
CA ALA A 12 -33.57 46.84 24.55
C ALA A 12 -34.60 47.59 25.43
N PRO A 13 -35.27 48.62 24.89
CA PRO A 13 -36.35 49.30 25.60
C PRO A 13 -37.54 48.35 25.82
N SER A 14 -38.15 48.38 27.01
CA SER A 14 -39.27 47.53 27.39
C SER A 14 -40.55 48.34 27.56
N ARG A 15 -41.70 47.75 27.21
CA ARG A 15 -43.02 48.38 27.45
C ARG A 15 -43.35 48.61 28.93
N ALA A 16 -42.59 47.96 29.82
CA ALA A 16 -42.70 48.16 31.26
C ALA A 16 -41.83 49.32 31.79
N ASP A 17 -40.95 49.91 30.96
CA ASP A 17 -40.12 51.04 31.35
C ASP A 17 -40.95 52.33 31.45
N SER A 18 -40.53 53.26 32.32
CA SER A 18 -41.11 54.60 32.33
C SER A 18 -40.82 55.32 31.01
N GLY A 19 -41.65 56.29 30.63
CA GLY A 19 -41.54 56.96 29.34
C GLY A 19 -40.16 57.57 29.05
N SER A 20 -39.47 58.08 30.06
CA SER A 20 -38.09 58.60 29.93
C SER A 20 -37.06 57.49 29.77
N VAL A 21 -37.15 56.41 30.56
CA VAL A 21 -36.22 55.27 30.51
C VAL A 21 -36.36 54.49 29.20
N PHE A 22 -37.58 54.38 28.68
CA PHE A 22 -37.83 53.80 27.36
C PHE A 22 -37.10 54.59 26.26
N ALA A 23 -37.24 55.91 26.26
CA ALA A 23 -36.62 56.78 25.27
C ALA A 23 -35.08 56.70 25.32
N GLU A 24 -34.50 56.78 26.52
CA GLU A 24 -33.05 56.67 26.72
C GLU A 24 -32.49 55.32 26.21
N LYS A 25 -33.15 54.20 26.52
CA LYS A 25 -32.75 52.88 26.02
C LYS A 25 -32.95 52.74 24.52
N ALA A 26 -34.03 53.30 23.97
CA ALA A 26 -34.30 53.27 22.55
C ALA A 26 -33.20 54.01 21.76
N ASP A 27 -32.83 55.22 22.20
CA ASP A 27 -31.79 56.02 21.55
C ASP A 27 -30.42 55.32 21.63
N ALA A 28 -30.06 54.77 22.79
CA ALA A 28 -28.82 54.02 22.96
C ALA A 28 -28.78 52.74 22.09
N HIS A 29 -29.90 52.03 21.99
CA HIS A 29 -30.01 50.82 21.17
C HIS A 29 -29.89 51.14 19.69
N VAL A 30 -30.61 52.15 19.20
CA VAL A 30 -30.55 52.58 17.80
C VAL A 30 -29.16 53.10 17.43
N ALA A 31 -28.51 53.85 18.32
CA ALA A 31 -27.14 54.33 18.11
C ALA A 31 -26.11 53.19 17.98
N ALA A 32 -26.30 52.08 18.71
CA ALA A 32 -25.40 50.93 18.67
C ALA A 32 -25.60 50.02 17.44
N LEU A 33 -26.79 50.04 16.82
CA LEU A 33 -27.11 49.15 15.68
C LEU A 33 -26.18 49.36 14.49
N ALA A 34 -25.81 50.60 14.16
CA ALA A 34 -24.94 50.88 13.01
C ALA A 34 -23.55 50.21 13.16
N GLY A 35 -22.95 50.32 14.34
CA GLY A 35 -21.67 49.67 14.65
C GLY A 35 -21.77 48.14 14.70
N TRP A 36 -22.88 47.63 15.24
CA TRP A 36 -23.17 46.20 15.24
C TRP A 36 -23.28 45.64 13.82
N THR A 37 -24.05 46.29 12.94
CA THR A 37 -24.23 45.87 11.54
C THR A 37 -22.92 45.91 10.77
N ALA A 38 -22.09 46.95 10.98
CA ALA A 38 -20.77 47.01 10.37
C ALA A 38 -19.90 45.80 10.77
N LYS A 39 -19.89 45.42 12.05
CA LYS A 39 -19.13 44.26 12.53
C LYS A 39 -19.71 42.92 12.08
N ALA A 40 -21.03 42.82 11.90
CA ALA A 40 -21.67 41.65 11.31
C ALA A 40 -21.26 41.48 9.83
N ASN A 41 -21.18 42.57 9.06
CA ASN A 41 -20.70 42.55 7.69
C ASN A 41 -19.21 42.17 7.61
N ASP A 42 -18.37 42.72 8.49
CA ASP A 42 -16.96 42.34 8.62
C ASP A 42 -16.82 40.83 8.87
N LEU A 43 -17.67 40.25 9.74
CA LEU A 43 -17.67 38.81 10.02
C LEU A 43 -18.08 38.00 8.78
N GLY A 44 -19.08 38.44 8.03
CA GLY A 44 -19.47 37.81 6.76
C GLY A 44 -18.32 37.79 5.75
N ALA A 45 -17.61 38.90 5.60
CA ALA A 45 -16.42 38.99 4.75
C ALA A 45 -15.29 38.08 5.24
N TYR A 46 -15.05 38.02 6.56
CA TYR A 46 -14.08 37.11 7.15
C TYR A 46 -14.39 35.64 6.86
N ILE A 47 -15.66 35.22 6.98
CA ILE A 47 -16.07 33.84 6.72
C ILE A 47 -15.85 33.48 5.25
N ASN A 48 -16.21 34.36 4.32
CA ASN A 48 -16.00 34.14 2.89
C ASN A 48 -14.50 33.98 2.57
N ALA A 49 -13.67 34.89 3.07
CA ALA A 49 -12.21 34.82 2.88
C ALA A 49 -11.60 33.55 3.51
N ALA A 50 -12.08 33.13 4.68
CA ALA A 50 -11.64 31.88 5.31
C ALA A 50 -12.04 30.65 4.49
N GLY A 51 -13.24 30.63 3.91
CA GLY A 51 -13.69 29.57 3.00
C GLY A 51 -12.83 29.47 1.73
N GLU A 52 -12.48 30.61 1.13
CA GLU A 52 -11.56 30.67 -0.01
C GLU A 52 -10.15 30.18 0.33
N GLN A 53 -9.64 30.53 1.52
CA GLN A 53 -8.35 30.04 2.00
C GLN A 53 -8.37 28.51 2.18
N VAL A 54 -9.42 27.95 2.79
CA VAL A 54 -9.57 26.50 2.95
C VAL A 54 -9.62 25.79 1.61
N ALA A 55 -10.33 26.33 0.62
CA ALA A 55 -10.36 25.78 -0.73
C ALA A 55 -8.98 25.79 -1.40
N THR A 56 -8.22 26.87 -1.20
CA THR A 56 -6.84 27.00 -1.68
C THR A 56 -5.91 26.00 -1.02
N ASP A 57 -5.98 25.86 0.31
CA ASP A 57 -5.17 24.93 1.08
C ASP A 57 -5.49 23.47 0.68
N ALA A 58 -6.76 23.14 0.48
CA ALA A 58 -7.17 21.81 0.00
C ALA A 58 -6.61 21.49 -1.39
N ALA A 59 -6.62 22.46 -2.31
CA ALA A 59 -6.02 22.30 -3.63
C ALA A 59 -4.49 22.13 -3.55
N ALA A 60 -3.83 22.88 -2.65
CA ALA A 60 -2.39 22.75 -2.42
C ALA A 60 -2.01 21.37 -1.85
N VAL A 61 -2.80 20.83 -0.91
CA VAL A 61 -2.61 19.48 -0.35
C VAL A 61 -2.79 18.40 -1.41
N ALA A 62 -3.79 18.54 -2.29
CA ALA A 62 -4.00 17.61 -3.40
C ALA A 62 -2.79 17.62 -4.36
N ALA A 63 -2.33 18.80 -4.78
CA ALA A 63 -1.16 18.95 -5.63
C ALA A 63 0.11 18.38 -4.97
N GLN A 64 0.28 18.56 -3.66
CA GLN A 64 1.39 17.99 -2.92
C GLN A 64 1.33 16.45 -2.87
N THR A 65 0.12 15.87 -2.77
CA THR A 65 -0.08 14.41 -2.82
C THR A 65 0.30 13.85 -4.19
N ASP A 66 -0.15 14.48 -5.27
CA ASP A 66 0.17 14.08 -6.65
C ASP A 66 1.68 14.19 -6.93
N ALA A 67 2.33 15.24 -6.41
CA ALA A 67 3.77 15.43 -6.52
C ALA A 67 4.56 14.32 -5.78
N VAL A 68 4.12 13.92 -4.58
CA VAL A 68 4.73 12.81 -3.83
C VAL A 68 4.57 11.49 -4.56
N GLN A 69 3.39 11.19 -5.10
CA GLN A 69 3.15 9.97 -5.89
C GLN A 69 4.01 9.94 -7.15
N SER A 70 4.12 11.08 -7.85
CA SER A 70 4.96 11.21 -9.04
C SER A 70 6.44 11.05 -8.72
N ALA A 71 6.92 11.63 -7.62
CA ALA A 71 8.30 11.47 -7.16
C ALA A 71 8.61 10.01 -6.80
N ALA A 72 7.70 9.31 -6.14
CA ALA A 72 7.85 7.89 -5.82
C ALA A 72 7.91 7.02 -7.09
N ALA A 73 7.07 7.30 -8.08
CA ALA A 73 7.08 6.60 -9.37
C ALA A 73 8.36 6.90 -10.17
N GLN A 74 8.86 8.14 -10.15
CA GLN A 74 10.12 8.51 -10.79
C GLN A 74 11.32 7.84 -10.10
N ALA A 75 11.32 7.74 -8.78
CA ALA A 75 12.36 7.06 -8.01
C ALA A 75 12.42 5.56 -8.33
N SER A 76 11.27 4.89 -8.41
CA SER A 76 11.22 3.47 -8.80
C SER A 76 11.63 3.24 -10.25
N ALA A 77 11.21 4.11 -11.18
CA ALA A 77 11.64 4.07 -12.57
C ALA A 77 13.16 4.31 -12.72
N ALA A 78 13.72 5.27 -11.99
CA ALA A 78 15.15 5.55 -11.99
C ALA A 78 15.97 4.38 -11.42
N ALA A 79 15.49 3.75 -10.36
CA ALA A 79 16.12 2.54 -9.81
C ALA A 79 16.11 1.38 -10.81
N ALA A 80 15.00 1.16 -11.52
CA ALA A 80 14.89 0.14 -12.56
C ALA A 80 15.82 0.44 -13.75
N ALA A 81 15.89 1.70 -14.19
CA ALA A 81 16.79 2.12 -15.26
C ALA A 81 18.27 1.94 -14.89
N ALA A 82 18.64 2.24 -13.64
CA ALA A 82 20.00 2.02 -13.14
C ALA A 82 20.37 0.53 -13.10
N GLN A 83 19.45 -0.35 -12.68
CA GLN A 83 19.65 -1.80 -12.70
C GLN A 83 19.82 -2.33 -14.13
N ALA A 84 18.98 -1.87 -15.06
CA ALA A 84 19.08 -2.24 -16.47
C ALA A 84 20.42 -1.78 -17.09
N ALA A 85 20.87 -0.56 -16.77
CA ALA A 85 22.17 -0.04 -17.23
C ALA A 85 23.36 -0.82 -16.64
N ALA A 86 23.22 -1.34 -15.43
CA ALA A 86 24.23 -2.18 -14.78
C ALA A 86 24.21 -3.64 -15.28
N GLY A 87 23.27 -4.02 -16.18
CA GLY A 87 23.11 -5.40 -16.63
C GLY A 87 22.68 -6.37 -15.52
N LEU A 88 22.16 -5.82 -14.41
CA LEU A 88 21.62 -6.60 -13.32
C LEU A 88 20.20 -7.05 -13.70
N PRO A 89 19.81 -8.31 -13.44
CA PRO A 89 18.40 -8.67 -13.51
C PRO A 89 17.60 -7.72 -12.60
N PRO A 90 16.35 -7.36 -12.93
CA PRO A 90 15.53 -6.51 -12.07
C PRO A 90 15.53 -7.13 -10.68
N THR A 91 16.26 -6.50 -9.77
CA THR A 91 16.60 -7.11 -8.49
C THR A 91 15.33 -7.16 -7.67
N ALA A 92 14.95 -8.36 -7.21
CA ALA A 92 14.27 -8.44 -5.92
C ALA A 92 15.16 -7.67 -4.93
N GLN A 93 14.58 -6.65 -4.32
CA GLN A 93 15.24 -5.73 -3.40
C GLN A 93 16.09 -6.51 -2.38
N PHE A 94 17.41 -6.34 -2.41
CA PHE A 94 18.29 -6.93 -1.39
C PHE A 94 17.81 -6.49 0.00
N GLY A 95 17.45 -7.44 0.86
CA GLY A 95 16.90 -7.16 2.20
C GLY A 95 15.38 -7.36 2.34
N GLN A 96 14.66 -7.72 1.27
CA GLN A 96 13.36 -8.37 1.44
C GLN A 96 13.62 -9.72 2.11
N VAL A 97 13.02 -9.95 3.28
CA VAL A 97 13.02 -11.28 3.90
C VAL A 97 12.46 -12.24 2.86
N ILE A 98 12.84 -13.52 2.85
CA ILE A 98 12.03 -14.51 2.14
C ILE A 98 10.74 -14.62 2.96
N HIS A 99 9.83 -13.66 2.80
CA HIS A 99 8.49 -13.75 3.36
C HIS A 99 7.67 -14.54 2.35
N THR A 100 6.98 -15.57 2.82
CA THR A 100 5.73 -15.99 2.19
C THR A 100 4.80 -14.79 2.30
N GLU A 101 4.83 -13.89 1.32
CA GLU A 101 4.02 -12.68 1.32
C GLU A 101 2.54 -13.10 1.33
N GLY A 102 1.93 -13.01 2.52
CA GLY A 102 0.53 -13.30 2.71
C GLY A 102 0.16 -14.78 2.61
N GLN A 103 -1.03 -15.11 3.10
CA GLN A 103 -1.70 -16.41 3.09
C GLN A 103 -1.79 -17.15 1.72
N THR A 104 -1.13 -16.73 0.65
CA THR A 104 -1.52 -17.03 -0.75
C THR A 104 -0.54 -17.83 -1.60
N ASN A 105 0.57 -18.35 -1.05
CA ASN A 105 1.42 -19.29 -1.81
C ASN A 105 1.25 -20.76 -1.41
N ILE A 106 0.08 -21.09 -0.83
CA ILE A 106 -0.37 -22.47 -0.68
C ILE A 106 -0.90 -22.95 -2.03
N ILE A 107 -0.26 -23.97 -2.59
CA ILE A 107 -0.66 -24.61 -3.84
C ILE A 107 -1.15 -26.03 -3.55
N ASN A 108 -2.31 -26.37 -4.10
CA ASN A 108 -2.93 -27.69 -4.01
C ASN A 108 -3.18 -28.31 -5.41
N ALA A 109 -2.59 -27.71 -6.44
CA ALA A 109 -2.70 -28.11 -7.84
C ALA A 109 -1.44 -27.66 -8.61
N SER A 110 -1.32 -28.13 -9.86
CA SER A 110 -0.18 -27.80 -10.72
C SER A 110 -0.08 -26.30 -11.00
N VAL A 111 1.07 -25.69 -10.66
CA VAL A 111 1.39 -24.29 -10.91
C VAL A 111 2.79 -24.21 -11.52
N GLN A 112 2.96 -23.36 -12.53
CA GLN A 112 4.27 -23.04 -13.09
C GLN A 112 5.10 -22.28 -12.04
N LEU A 113 6.14 -22.92 -11.53
CA LEU A 113 7.01 -22.32 -10.52
C LEU A 113 7.75 -21.12 -11.11
N GLN A 114 7.89 -20.08 -10.31
CA GLN A 114 8.64 -18.86 -10.62
C GLN A 114 9.90 -18.78 -9.74
N THR A 115 10.97 -18.24 -10.30
CA THR A 115 12.26 -18.05 -9.62
C THR A 115 12.14 -17.05 -8.47
N GLY A 116 12.89 -17.25 -7.39
CA GLY A 116 12.93 -16.36 -6.23
C GLY A 116 11.73 -16.48 -5.28
N ARG A 117 10.90 -17.52 -5.41
CA ARG A 117 9.69 -17.72 -4.59
C ARG A 117 9.75 -18.99 -3.73
N ALA A 118 9.01 -18.95 -2.62
CA ALA A 118 8.70 -20.10 -1.78
C ALA A 118 7.23 -20.52 -1.98
N TYR A 119 6.98 -21.82 -2.02
CA TYR A 119 5.64 -22.39 -2.17
C TYR A 119 5.35 -23.40 -1.06
N GLU A 120 4.19 -23.26 -0.46
CA GLU A 120 3.63 -24.21 0.50
C GLU A 120 2.79 -25.21 -0.30
N CYS A 121 3.26 -26.44 -0.44
CA CYS A 121 2.59 -27.46 -1.24
C CYS A 121 1.67 -28.28 -0.36
N ASP A 122 0.36 -28.13 -0.54
CA ASP A 122 -0.66 -28.90 0.16
C ASP A 122 -1.09 -30.10 -0.68
N THR A 123 -0.58 -31.28 -0.34
CA THR A 123 -0.96 -32.55 -0.97
C THR A 123 -2.03 -33.32 -0.18
N SER A 124 -2.71 -32.69 0.79
CA SER A 124 -3.69 -33.39 1.65
C SER A 124 -4.84 -34.01 0.86
N ALA A 125 -5.26 -33.36 -0.23
CA ALA A 125 -6.34 -33.81 -1.10
C ALA A 125 -5.89 -34.84 -2.14
N ALA A 126 -4.78 -34.58 -2.86
CA ALA A 126 -4.26 -35.43 -3.92
C ALA A 126 -2.78 -35.15 -4.20
N ALA A 127 -2.09 -36.11 -4.82
CA ALA A 127 -0.76 -35.89 -5.40
C ALA A 127 -0.87 -34.98 -6.63
N PHE A 128 0.10 -34.10 -6.85
CA PHE A 128 0.16 -33.23 -8.02
C PHE A 128 1.60 -32.96 -8.45
N SER A 129 1.75 -32.36 -9.63
CA SER A 129 3.05 -32.08 -10.23
C SER A 129 3.25 -30.58 -10.45
N VAL A 130 4.46 -30.08 -10.22
CA VAL A 130 4.83 -28.66 -10.39
C VAL A 130 5.99 -28.53 -11.36
N PRO A 131 5.82 -27.85 -12.52
CA PRO A 131 6.94 -27.61 -13.42
C PRO A 131 7.86 -26.50 -12.90
N LEU A 132 9.16 -26.79 -12.95
CA LEU A 132 10.22 -25.82 -12.69
C LEU A 132 10.21 -24.68 -13.71
N PRO A 133 10.78 -23.51 -13.39
CA PRO A 133 10.88 -22.39 -14.32
C PRO A 133 11.47 -22.80 -15.68
N LEU A 134 10.88 -22.34 -16.78
CA LEU A 134 11.28 -22.71 -18.14
C LEU A 134 12.67 -22.15 -18.52
N ASN A 135 12.94 -20.91 -18.09
CA ASN A 135 14.16 -20.15 -18.42
C ASN A 135 14.87 -19.68 -17.13
N PRO A 136 15.46 -20.58 -16.34
CA PRO A 136 16.22 -20.20 -15.16
C PRO A 136 17.62 -19.70 -15.53
N ASN A 137 18.09 -18.70 -14.80
CA ASN A 137 19.47 -18.22 -14.81
C ASN A 137 20.30 -18.89 -13.71
N VAL A 138 21.61 -18.98 -13.90
CA VAL A 138 22.52 -19.55 -12.89
C VAL A 138 22.40 -18.74 -11.60
N GLY A 139 22.10 -19.42 -10.49
CA GLY A 139 21.87 -18.80 -9.18
C GLY A 139 20.40 -18.63 -8.81
N ASP A 140 19.46 -18.78 -9.75
CA ASP A 140 18.04 -18.75 -9.44
C ASP A 140 17.66 -19.90 -8.51
N PHE A 141 16.76 -19.63 -7.56
CA PHE A 141 16.28 -20.62 -6.61
C PHE A 141 14.76 -20.67 -6.55
N VAL A 142 14.22 -21.81 -6.12
CA VAL A 142 12.82 -21.99 -5.71
C VAL A 142 12.79 -22.80 -4.43
N TRP A 143 11.88 -22.47 -3.53
CA TRP A 143 11.69 -23.22 -2.29
C TRP A 143 10.35 -23.94 -2.30
N LEU A 144 10.36 -25.24 -2.01
CA LEU A 144 9.16 -26.06 -1.90
C LEU A 144 9.08 -26.66 -0.49
N ASN A 145 7.95 -26.41 0.17
CA ASN A 145 7.66 -26.84 1.53
C ASN A 145 6.44 -27.76 1.53
N ASP A 146 6.47 -28.83 2.32
CA ASP A 146 5.29 -29.63 2.61
C ASP A 146 4.41 -28.90 3.64
N HIS A 147 3.23 -28.44 3.21
CA HIS A 147 2.37 -27.55 4.02
C HIS A 147 1.78 -28.26 5.26
N LEU A 148 1.40 -29.53 5.12
CA LEU A 148 0.70 -30.30 6.15
C LEU A 148 1.40 -31.61 6.53
N GLY A 149 2.59 -31.89 5.98
CA GLY A 149 3.30 -33.12 6.25
C GLY A 149 2.72 -34.32 5.51
N THR A 150 2.17 -34.14 4.30
CA THR A 150 1.38 -35.16 3.58
C THR A 150 2.10 -35.79 2.39
N PHE A 151 3.35 -35.42 2.11
CA PHE A 151 4.10 -35.92 0.95
C PHE A 151 4.25 -37.44 0.89
N ALA A 152 4.38 -38.15 2.03
CA ALA A 152 4.49 -39.61 2.02
C ALA A 152 3.19 -40.32 1.63
N LYS A 153 2.04 -39.65 1.80
CA LYS A 153 0.73 -40.18 1.39
C LYS A 153 0.42 -39.81 -0.05
N ASN A 154 0.59 -38.53 -0.37
CA ASN A 154 0.32 -37.94 -1.67
C ASN A 154 1.57 -37.13 -2.06
N ASN A 155 2.39 -37.70 -2.93
CA ASN A 155 3.67 -37.09 -3.27
C ASN A 155 3.53 -35.81 -4.11
N LEU A 156 4.54 -34.97 -4.06
CA LEU A 156 4.73 -33.85 -4.98
C LEU A 156 5.76 -34.24 -6.02
N THR A 157 5.41 -34.14 -7.30
CA THR A 157 6.36 -34.40 -8.41
C THR A 157 6.84 -33.08 -9.01
N VAL A 158 8.13 -32.79 -8.91
CA VAL A 158 8.77 -31.64 -9.53
C VAL A 158 9.16 -31.98 -10.96
N LEU A 159 8.48 -31.36 -11.92
CA LEU A 159 8.76 -31.57 -13.34
C LEU A 159 9.95 -30.73 -13.78
N ARG A 160 10.84 -31.38 -14.51
CA ARG A 160 12.12 -30.83 -14.97
C ARG A 160 12.00 -29.63 -15.94
N ASN A 161 10.86 -29.53 -16.63
CA ASN A 161 10.55 -28.49 -17.63
C ASN A 161 11.70 -28.18 -18.62
N GLY A 162 12.35 -29.23 -19.11
CA GLY A 162 13.46 -29.12 -20.07
C GLY A 162 14.86 -28.95 -19.47
N LYS A 163 15.02 -28.71 -18.16
CA LYS A 163 16.33 -28.62 -17.47
C LYS A 163 16.56 -29.87 -16.61
N LYS A 164 17.80 -30.28 -16.39
CA LYS A 164 18.12 -31.44 -15.55
C LYS A 164 17.85 -31.17 -14.06
N ILE A 165 17.72 -32.22 -13.26
CA ILE A 165 17.67 -32.13 -11.78
C ILE A 165 18.78 -33.05 -11.24
N GLN A 166 19.68 -32.53 -10.40
CA GLN A 166 20.84 -33.26 -9.86
C GLN A 166 21.68 -33.98 -10.93
N GLY A 167 21.87 -33.36 -12.10
CA GLY A 167 22.58 -33.93 -13.24
C GLY A 167 21.82 -35.01 -14.02
N LYS A 168 20.60 -35.37 -13.60
CA LYS A 168 19.77 -36.39 -14.23
C LYS A 168 18.66 -35.80 -15.09
N SER A 169 18.25 -36.55 -16.11
CA SER A 169 17.12 -36.21 -17.01
C SER A 169 15.82 -36.84 -16.54
N GLU A 170 15.55 -36.75 -15.23
CA GLU A 170 14.41 -37.37 -14.56
C GLU A 170 13.70 -36.31 -13.70
N ASP A 171 12.40 -36.50 -13.48
CA ASP A 171 11.62 -35.66 -12.56
C ASP A 171 11.95 -36.03 -11.11
N TYR A 172 11.80 -35.07 -10.19
CA TYR A 172 12.12 -35.27 -8.79
C TYR A 172 10.85 -35.46 -7.96
N ILE A 173 10.77 -36.54 -7.20
CA ILE A 173 9.61 -36.86 -6.36
C ILE A 173 9.95 -36.51 -4.92
N MET A 174 9.08 -35.73 -4.27
CA MET A 174 9.11 -35.48 -2.84
C MET A 174 8.05 -36.33 -2.15
N ASP A 175 8.50 -37.31 -1.37
CA ASP A 175 7.69 -38.34 -0.72
C ASP A 175 7.98 -38.48 0.78
N LEU A 176 8.76 -37.56 1.36
CA LEU A 176 9.02 -37.49 2.80
C LEU A 176 8.13 -36.44 3.45
N ASN A 177 7.47 -36.80 4.55
CA ASN A 177 6.62 -35.87 5.30
C ASN A 177 7.44 -34.71 5.87
N TYR A 178 6.90 -33.50 5.82
CA TYR A 178 7.52 -32.26 6.29
C TYR A 178 8.84 -31.94 5.58
N LEU A 179 9.03 -32.46 4.36
CA LEU A 179 10.21 -32.16 3.57
C LEU A 179 10.21 -30.70 3.15
N ASN A 180 11.37 -30.09 3.27
CA ASN A 180 11.65 -28.72 2.88
C ASN A 180 12.91 -28.77 2.03
N ASN A 181 12.81 -28.36 0.77
CA ASN A 181 13.92 -28.41 -0.17
C ASN A 181 14.06 -27.09 -0.91
N GLN A 182 15.29 -26.61 -1.02
CA GLN A 182 15.62 -25.51 -1.92
C GLN A 182 16.23 -26.07 -3.21
N LEU A 183 15.63 -25.75 -4.35
CA LEU A 183 16.19 -26.08 -5.65
C LEU A 183 16.89 -24.84 -6.21
N THR A 184 18.19 -24.93 -6.48
CA THR A 184 18.99 -23.85 -7.08
C THR A 184 19.49 -24.26 -8.45
N TYR A 185 19.28 -23.45 -9.48
CA TYR A 185 19.80 -23.72 -10.82
C TYR A 185 21.30 -23.41 -10.89
N ILE A 186 22.13 -24.41 -11.17
CA ILE A 186 23.60 -24.30 -11.14
C ILE A 186 24.19 -24.16 -12.56
N SER A 187 23.70 -24.94 -13.52
CA SER A 187 24.20 -24.91 -14.90
C SER A 187 23.30 -25.73 -15.83
N ALA A 188 23.53 -25.67 -17.15
CA ALA A 188 22.84 -26.56 -18.10
C ALA A 188 23.26 -28.04 -17.97
N SER A 189 24.51 -28.31 -17.57
CA SER A 189 25.04 -29.67 -17.44
C SER A 189 24.56 -30.37 -16.17
N HIS A 190 24.50 -29.64 -15.05
CA HIS A 190 24.07 -30.15 -13.75
C HIS A 190 22.58 -29.87 -13.46
N GLY A 191 22.01 -28.83 -14.05
CA GLY A 191 20.62 -28.44 -13.87
C GLY A 191 20.34 -27.82 -12.50
N TRP A 192 19.20 -28.20 -11.92
CA TRP A 192 18.77 -27.80 -10.58
C TRP A 192 19.42 -28.70 -9.52
N ALA A 193 20.22 -28.12 -8.64
CA ALA A 193 20.74 -28.78 -7.44
C ALA A 193 19.73 -28.63 -6.31
N ILE A 194 19.43 -29.75 -5.64
CA ILE A 194 18.58 -29.79 -4.44
C ILE A 194 19.51 -29.64 -3.25
N LYS A 195 19.17 -28.71 -2.35
CA LYS A 195 19.89 -28.39 -1.13
C LYS A 195 18.98 -28.55 0.08
#